data_AF-A0A091N999-F1
#
_entry.id   AF-A0A091N999-F1
#
_cell.length_a   1.000
_cell.length_b   1.000
_cell.length_c   1.000
_cell.angle_alpha   90.00
_cell.angle_beta   90.00
_cell.angle_gamma   90.00
#
_symmetry.space_group_name_H-M   'P 1'
#
loop_
_entity.id
_entity.type
_entity.pdbx_description
1 polymer ?
#
loop_
_entity_poly.entity_id
_entity_poly.type
_entity_poly.pdbx_seq_one_letter_code
_entity_poly.pdbx_strand_id
1 'polypeptide(L)'
;GFSGAPHAALALSCEPRAVKEKQEQEAAQGWDHASELSIRIGRAVFSVPPDKGENGEPYQRRRGAGPSLPASPPAFPVPRDGVLTASSSSWRRIMLMILAITIHNIPEGLAVGVGFGAIGKSASATFQSARNLAIGIGIQNFPEGLAVSLPLRGAGFSTWKAFWYGQLSGMVEPLAGVFGAFAVVLAEPLLPYALGFAAGAMVYVVMDDIIPEAQTSGNGKLASWTSILGFVVMMSLDVGLG
;
A
#
# COMPACT_ATOMS: atom_id res chain seq x y z
N GLY A 1 -22.76 24.55 68.27
CA GLY A 1 -22.59 23.31 67.49
C GLY A 1 -23.94 22.63 67.41
N PHE A 2 -24.27 22.09 66.22
CA PHE A 2 -25.36 21.16 65.91
C PHE A 2 -26.79 21.63 66.27
N SER A 3 -27.87 21.31 65.57
CA SER A 3 -28.18 20.77 64.25
C SER A 3 -29.71 20.94 64.19
N GLY A 4 -30.27 21.46 63.11
CA GLY A 4 -31.73 21.61 62.96
C GLY A 4 -32.21 20.76 61.80
N ALA A 5 -32.92 19.68 62.12
CA ALA A 5 -33.95 19.11 61.25
C ALA A 5 -35.30 19.78 61.65
N PRO A 6 -36.45 19.62 60.95
CA PRO A 6 -36.80 18.58 59.97
C PRO A 6 -37.66 19.07 58.78
N HIS A 7 -38.00 18.18 57.84
CA HIS A 7 -39.32 18.00 57.21
C HIS A 7 -39.16 16.76 56.27
N ALA A 8 -39.74 15.60 56.62
CA ALA A 8 -41.02 15.09 56.13
C ALA A 8 -41.09 15.04 54.59
N ALA A 9 -41.54 13.99 53.90
CA ALA A 9 -41.95 12.62 54.17
C ALA A 9 -42.15 11.98 52.76
N LEU A 10 -42.45 10.68 52.73
CA LEU A 10 -43.14 9.95 51.65
C LEU A 10 -42.31 9.45 50.45
N ALA A 11 -42.01 8.15 50.57
CA ALA A 11 -41.87 7.22 49.46
C ALA A 11 -43.10 7.20 48.54
N LEU A 12 -42.90 6.90 47.25
CA LEU A 12 -43.65 5.90 46.47
C LEU A 12 -43.09 5.81 45.03
N SER A 13 -42.81 4.60 44.60
CA SER A 13 -42.29 4.22 43.26
C SER A 13 -43.32 4.37 42.14
N CYS A 14 -42.89 4.75 40.92
CA CYS A 14 -43.56 4.41 39.65
C CYS A 14 -42.67 4.58 38.39
N GLU A 15 -42.37 3.43 37.76
CA GLU A 15 -42.18 3.13 36.32
C GLU A 15 -41.12 3.84 35.42
N PRO A 16 -40.24 3.07 34.73
CA PRO A 16 -39.33 3.55 33.69
C PRO A 16 -39.96 3.39 32.30
N ARG A 17 -40.81 4.33 31.86
CA ARG A 17 -41.50 4.21 30.55
C ARG A 17 -41.26 5.35 29.55
N ALA A 18 -40.59 6.43 29.95
CA ALA A 18 -40.46 7.62 29.08
C ALA A 18 -39.17 7.69 28.24
N VAL A 19 -38.19 6.80 28.44
CA VAL A 19 -36.90 6.86 27.69
C VAL A 19 -36.87 5.88 26.51
N LYS A 20 -37.77 4.87 26.49
CA LYS A 20 -37.78 3.85 25.44
C LYS A 20 -38.54 4.29 24.17
N GLU A 21 -39.56 5.13 24.30
CA GLU A 21 -40.35 5.59 23.14
C GLU A 21 -39.58 6.56 22.23
N LYS A 22 -38.62 7.33 22.76
CA LYS A 22 -37.81 8.26 21.95
C LYS A 22 -36.76 7.53 21.09
N GLN A 23 -36.34 6.33 21.50
CA GLN A 23 -35.30 5.56 20.83
C GLN A 23 -35.86 4.64 19.73
N GLU A 24 -37.11 4.19 19.84
CA GLU A 24 -37.81 3.47 18.74
C GLU A 24 -38.31 4.41 17.63
N GLN A 25 -38.64 5.67 17.93
CA GLN A 25 -39.06 6.65 16.91
C GLN A 25 -37.91 7.18 16.05
N GLU A 26 -36.71 7.37 16.60
CA GLU A 26 -35.52 7.72 15.79
C GLU A 26 -34.98 6.52 14.99
N ALA A 27 -35.18 5.28 15.47
CA ALA A 27 -34.80 4.08 14.73
C ALA A 27 -35.75 3.77 13.55
N ALA A 28 -37.05 4.15 13.66
CA ALA A 28 -38.04 3.96 12.60
C ALA A 28 -37.89 4.96 11.44
N GLN A 29 -37.30 6.14 11.66
CA GLN A 29 -37.14 7.16 10.61
C GLN A 29 -35.87 7.00 9.76
N GLY A 30 -34.91 6.17 10.18
CA GLY A 30 -33.66 5.94 9.44
C GLY A 30 -33.74 4.85 8.35
N TRP A 31 -34.80 4.04 8.32
CA TRP A 31 -34.92 2.89 7.42
C TRP A 31 -35.73 3.17 6.14
N ASP A 32 -36.43 4.30 6.07
CA ASP A 32 -37.22 4.68 4.88
C ASP A 32 -36.42 5.41 3.80
N HIS A 33 -35.17 5.83 4.07
CA HIS A 33 -34.30 6.46 3.06
C HIS A 33 -33.25 5.52 2.44
N ALA A 34 -33.03 4.33 3.01
CA ALA A 34 -32.12 3.33 2.43
C ALA A 34 -32.80 2.40 1.40
N SER A 35 -34.11 2.54 1.21
CA SER A 35 -34.95 1.61 0.45
C SER A 35 -35.25 2.07 -0.99
N GLU A 36 -34.82 3.26 -1.40
CA GLU A 36 -35.23 3.89 -2.67
C GLU A 36 -34.18 3.98 -3.78
N LEU A 37 -33.19 3.08 -3.82
CA LEU A 37 -32.27 2.94 -4.97
C LEU A 37 -32.12 1.50 -5.47
N SER A 38 -33.21 0.73 -5.45
CA SER A 38 -33.31 -0.59 -6.08
C SER A 38 -33.97 -0.51 -7.46
N ILE A 39 -33.19 -0.25 -8.52
CA ILE A 39 -33.64 -0.46 -9.91
C ILE A 39 -32.58 -1.23 -10.72
N ARG A 40 -32.87 -2.54 -10.84
CA ARG A 40 -32.83 -3.40 -12.05
C ARG A 40 -31.66 -3.27 -13.03
N ILE A 41 -30.75 -4.25 -13.03
CA ILE A 41 -30.16 -4.86 -14.25
C ILE A 41 -29.84 -6.36 -13.99
N GLY A 42 -30.44 -7.24 -14.80
CA GLY A 42 -29.70 -8.32 -15.46
C GLY A 42 -29.43 -9.65 -14.76
N ARG A 43 -30.49 -10.41 -14.43
CA ARG A 43 -30.42 -11.88 -14.32
C ARG A 43 -30.49 -12.49 -15.72
N ALA A 44 -29.35 -12.82 -16.32
CA ALA A 44 -29.16 -13.87 -17.35
C ALA A 44 -27.74 -13.84 -17.91
N VAL A 45 -26.83 -14.71 -17.43
CA VAL A 45 -25.91 -15.58 -18.21
C VAL A 45 -25.19 -16.43 -17.14
N PHE A 46 -25.91 -17.43 -16.62
CA PHE A 46 -25.28 -18.62 -16.02
C PHE A 46 -26.09 -19.81 -16.50
N SER A 47 -25.87 -20.16 -17.77
CA SER A 47 -26.38 -21.38 -18.37
C SER A 47 -25.17 -22.25 -18.69
N VAL A 48 -24.84 -23.11 -17.75
CA VAL A 48 -23.99 -24.29 -17.96
C VAL A 48 -24.82 -25.29 -18.77
N PRO A 49 -24.37 -25.77 -19.94
CA PRO A 49 -24.88 -27.01 -20.52
C PRO A 49 -24.02 -28.19 -20.06
N PRO A 50 -24.62 -29.34 -19.69
CA PRO A 50 -23.89 -30.56 -19.41
C PRO A 50 -23.77 -31.46 -20.64
N ASP A 51 -22.64 -32.16 -20.68
CA ASP A 51 -22.41 -33.55 -21.11
C ASP A 51 -22.19 -33.94 -22.60
N LYS A 52 -21.22 -34.87 -22.73
CA LYS A 52 -20.96 -35.90 -23.77
C LYS A 52 -20.44 -35.53 -25.18
N GLY A 53 -19.23 -36.04 -25.44
CA GLY A 53 -19.08 -37.19 -26.34
C GLY A 53 -18.63 -36.95 -27.78
N GLU A 54 -17.60 -37.71 -28.17
CA GLU A 54 -17.29 -38.21 -29.53
C GLU A 54 -16.29 -37.45 -30.43
N ASN A 55 -15.21 -38.19 -30.71
CA ASN A 55 -14.24 -38.01 -31.78
C ASN A 55 -14.87 -38.31 -33.15
N GLY A 56 -14.42 -37.62 -34.21
CA GLY A 56 -14.63 -38.08 -35.59
C GLY A 56 -14.46 -37.02 -36.68
N GLU A 57 -13.24 -36.93 -37.22
CA GLU A 57 -12.80 -36.78 -38.64
C GLU A 57 -13.60 -35.94 -39.69
N PRO A 58 -12.93 -35.49 -40.77
CA PRO A 58 -13.15 -34.18 -41.41
C PRO A 58 -14.10 -34.20 -42.60
N TYR A 59 -14.71 -33.05 -42.91
CA TYR A 59 -15.44 -32.84 -44.16
C TYR A 59 -14.76 -31.80 -45.07
N GLN A 60 -14.22 -32.33 -46.15
CA GLN A 60 -13.90 -31.68 -47.42
C GLN A 60 -15.02 -30.77 -47.93
N ARG A 61 -14.66 -29.62 -48.52
CA ARG A 61 -15.48 -29.01 -49.58
C ARG A 61 -14.60 -28.64 -50.78
N ARG A 62 -15.04 -29.11 -51.94
CA ARG A 62 -14.33 -29.23 -53.22
C ARG A 62 -14.64 -28.07 -54.18
N ARG A 63 -13.60 -27.69 -54.93
CA ARG A 63 -13.55 -27.08 -56.30
C ARG A 63 -13.90 -25.60 -56.51
N GLY A 64 -12.95 -24.93 -57.17
CA GLY A 64 -13.17 -23.80 -58.08
C GLY A 64 -11.85 -23.25 -58.62
N ALA A 65 -11.43 -23.70 -59.80
CA ALA A 65 -10.32 -23.12 -60.57
C ALA A 65 -10.87 -22.05 -61.53
N GLY A 66 -10.22 -20.88 -61.59
CA GLY A 66 -10.54 -19.76 -62.49
C GLY A 66 -9.69 -18.51 -62.15
N PRO A 67 -9.44 -17.58 -63.09
CA PRO A 67 -8.07 -17.14 -63.42
C PRO A 67 -7.56 -15.88 -62.68
N SER A 68 -6.24 -15.72 -62.76
CA SER A 68 -5.39 -14.66 -62.25
C SER A 68 -5.59 -13.27 -62.90
N LEU A 69 -5.42 -12.21 -62.07
CA LEU A 69 -4.92 -10.83 -62.30
C LEU A 69 -5.89 -9.70 -61.86
N PRO A 70 -5.44 -8.46 -61.53
CA PRO A 70 -4.09 -7.98 -61.19
C PRO A 70 -4.04 -7.23 -59.82
N ALA A 71 -2.81 -6.84 -59.45
CA ALA A 71 -2.40 -6.20 -58.20
C ALA A 71 -3.24 -4.98 -57.76
N SER A 72 -3.58 -4.94 -56.48
CA SER A 72 -4.02 -3.73 -55.76
C SER A 72 -2.83 -2.81 -55.46
N PRO A 73 -3.01 -1.47 -55.48
CA PRO A 73 -1.95 -0.50 -55.25
C PRO A 73 -1.49 -0.46 -53.78
N PRO A 74 -0.28 0.07 -53.48
CA PRO A 74 0.42 -0.17 -52.23
C PRO A 74 -0.30 0.40 -51.01
N ALA A 75 -0.22 -0.36 -49.92
CA ALA A 75 -0.66 0.04 -48.60
C ALA A 75 -0.06 1.41 -48.23
N PHE A 76 -0.94 2.33 -47.81
CA PHE A 76 -0.53 3.53 -47.10
C PHE A 76 0.44 3.14 -45.97
N PRO A 77 1.62 3.77 -45.85
CA PRO A 77 2.43 3.60 -44.66
C PRO A 77 1.66 4.21 -43.50
N VAL A 78 1.11 3.36 -42.64
CA VAL A 78 0.60 3.76 -41.33
C VAL A 78 1.76 4.42 -40.58
N PRO A 79 1.67 5.70 -40.18
CA PRO A 79 2.67 6.29 -39.32
C PRO A 79 2.75 5.46 -38.04
N ARG A 80 3.93 4.89 -37.78
CA ARG A 80 4.24 4.18 -36.53
C ARG A 80 4.47 5.20 -35.41
N ASP A 81 3.47 6.03 -35.14
CA ASP A 81 3.50 6.99 -34.04
C ASP A 81 3.00 6.31 -32.75
N GLY A 82 3.73 5.27 -32.33
CA GLY A 82 3.43 4.50 -31.13
C GLY A 82 4.42 4.70 -29.98
N VAL A 83 5.41 5.59 -30.11
CA VAL A 83 6.58 5.58 -29.20
C VAL A 83 6.62 6.74 -28.19
N LEU A 84 5.75 7.75 -28.27
CA LEU A 84 6.00 9.00 -27.51
C LEU A 84 5.02 9.37 -26.39
N THR A 85 3.97 8.61 -26.09
CA THR A 85 2.98 9.02 -25.07
C THR A 85 2.98 8.19 -23.79
N ALA A 86 3.59 6.99 -23.77
CA ALA A 86 3.68 6.15 -22.57
C ALA A 86 4.89 6.46 -21.66
N SER A 87 5.89 7.21 -22.15
CA SER A 87 7.19 7.38 -21.47
C SER A 87 7.13 8.34 -20.28
N SER A 88 6.36 9.42 -20.34
CA SER A 88 6.35 10.46 -19.30
C SER A 88 5.65 10.02 -18.02
N SER A 89 4.56 9.25 -18.12
CA SER A 89 3.79 8.77 -16.97
C SER A 89 4.58 7.73 -16.16
N SER A 90 5.22 6.76 -16.82
CA SER A 90 6.03 5.74 -16.14
C SER A 90 7.26 6.35 -15.48
N TRP A 91 7.93 7.30 -16.14
CA TRP A 91 9.05 8.02 -15.52
C TRP A 91 8.65 8.85 -14.31
N ARG A 92 7.51 9.54 -14.38
CA ARG A 92 6.98 10.29 -13.25
C ARG A 92 6.72 9.39 -12.05
N ARG A 93 6.11 8.22 -12.25
CA ARG A 93 5.87 7.22 -11.17
C ARG A 93 7.18 6.74 -10.57
N ILE A 94 8.16 6.36 -11.39
CA ILE A 94 9.49 5.92 -10.90
C ILE A 94 10.14 7.01 -10.05
N MET A 95 10.09 8.28 -10.50
CA MET A 95 10.66 9.40 -9.75
C MET A 95 9.92 9.68 -8.44
N LEU A 96 8.58 9.62 -8.45
CA LEU A 96 7.78 9.79 -7.23
C LEU A 96 8.06 8.69 -6.21
N MET A 97 8.17 7.44 -6.65
CA MET A 97 8.52 6.30 -5.81
C MET A 97 9.92 6.46 -5.21
N ILE A 98 10.93 6.81 -6.03
CA ILE A 98 12.30 7.05 -5.55
C ILE A 98 12.33 8.18 -4.53
N LEU A 99 11.64 9.29 -4.81
CA LEU A 99 11.58 10.43 -3.92
C LEU A 99 10.91 10.06 -2.59
N ALA A 100 9.80 9.31 -2.64
CA ALA A 100 9.07 8.94 -1.44
C ALA A 100 9.88 7.99 -0.55
N ILE A 101 10.52 6.97 -1.12
CA ILE A 101 11.42 6.07 -0.39
C ILE A 101 12.59 6.87 0.22
N THR A 102 13.22 7.75 -0.56
CA THR A 102 14.33 8.59 -0.06
C THR A 102 13.89 9.47 1.11
N ILE A 103 12.71 10.07 1.06
CA ILE A 103 12.21 10.92 2.16
C ILE A 103 11.89 10.08 3.41
N HIS A 104 11.40 8.85 3.25
CA HIS A 104 11.08 7.97 4.38
C HIS A 104 12.33 7.48 5.14
N ASN A 105 13.44 7.31 4.42
CA ASN A 105 14.73 6.92 5.00
C ASN A 105 15.30 7.97 5.98
N ILE A 106 14.84 9.22 5.92
CA ILE A 106 15.30 10.30 6.83
C ILE A 106 14.84 10.03 8.27
N PRO A 107 13.53 9.88 8.56
CA PRO A 107 13.03 9.48 9.88
C PRO A 107 13.69 8.21 10.45
N GLU A 108 13.93 7.20 9.61
CA GLU A 108 14.59 5.96 10.04
C GLU A 108 16.04 6.19 10.46
N GLY A 109 16.81 6.89 9.62
CA GLY A 109 18.18 7.27 9.95
C GLY A 109 18.23 8.09 11.23
N LEU A 110 17.35 9.08 11.38
CA LEU A 110 17.23 9.86 12.62
C LEU A 110 16.93 8.97 13.82
N ALA A 111 16.05 7.97 13.70
CA ALA A 111 15.71 7.05 14.78
C ALA A 111 16.92 6.21 15.21
N VAL A 112 17.70 5.69 14.26
CA VAL A 112 18.96 4.99 14.54
C VAL A 112 19.95 5.92 15.26
N GLY A 113 20.13 7.12 14.72
CA GLY A 113 21.05 8.13 15.26
C GLY A 113 20.71 8.55 16.69
N VAL A 114 19.43 8.88 16.93
CA VAL A 114 18.92 9.23 18.26
C VAL A 114 19.04 8.04 19.21
N GLY A 115 18.74 6.82 18.76
CA GLY A 115 18.90 5.60 19.55
C GLY A 115 20.32 5.46 20.10
N PHE A 116 21.35 5.65 19.26
CA PHE A 116 22.75 5.63 19.69
C PHE A 116 23.14 6.86 20.52
N GLY A 117 22.68 8.06 20.14
CA GLY A 117 23.01 9.30 20.85
C GLY A 117 22.32 9.45 22.21
N ALA A 118 21.24 8.70 22.46
CA ALA A 118 20.52 8.69 23.72
C ALA A 118 21.03 7.63 24.72
N ILE A 119 22.05 6.84 24.36
CA ILE A 119 22.57 5.78 25.22
C ILE A 119 22.93 6.34 26.61
N GLY A 120 22.35 5.74 27.65
CA GLY A 120 22.56 6.16 29.05
C GLY A 120 21.69 7.31 29.53
N LYS A 121 20.84 7.93 28.68
CA LYS A 121 19.86 8.95 29.12
C LYS A 121 18.67 8.37 29.87
N SER A 122 18.35 7.10 29.63
CA SER A 122 17.24 6.38 30.25
C SER A 122 17.61 4.90 30.42
N ALA A 123 16.94 4.21 31.35
CA ALA A 123 17.13 2.77 31.57
C ALA A 123 16.82 1.92 30.32
N SER A 124 15.96 2.43 29.42
CA SER A 124 15.62 1.76 28.16
C SER A 124 16.60 2.08 27.01
N ALA A 125 17.33 3.20 27.09
CA ALA A 125 18.25 3.67 26.05
C ALA A 125 19.61 2.98 26.22
N THR A 126 19.67 1.70 25.86
CA THR A 126 20.87 0.88 25.95
C THR A 126 21.54 0.71 24.60
N PHE A 127 22.84 0.40 24.60
CA PHE A 127 23.55 0.03 23.38
C PHE A 127 22.91 -1.17 22.66
N GLN A 128 22.37 -2.13 23.42
CA GLN A 128 21.70 -3.30 22.87
C GLN A 128 20.42 -2.91 22.13
N SER A 129 19.60 -2.02 22.70
CA SER A 129 18.38 -1.52 22.04
C SER A 129 18.73 -0.74 20.76
N ALA A 130 19.68 0.20 20.82
CA ALA A 130 20.11 0.97 19.65
C ALA A 130 20.71 0.09 18.54
N ARG A 131 21.53 -0.89 18.91
CA ARG A 131 22.11 -1.87 17.97
C ARG A 131 21.02 -2.70 17.29
N ASN A 132 20.08 -3.22 18.06
CA ASN A 132 19.06 -4.08 17.48
C ASN A 132 18.13 -3.28 16.55
N LEU A 133 17.77 -2.05 16.91
CA LEU A 133 17.04 -1.12 16.04
C LEU A 133 17.78 -0.89 14.71
N ALA A 134 19.09 -0.63 14.77
CA ALA A 134 19.90 -0.42 13.57
C ALA A 134 19.98 -1.67 12.68
N ILE A 135 20.02 -2.87 13.27
CA ILE A 135 19.98 -4.12 12.50
C ILE A 135 18.59 -4.31 11.87
N GLY A 136 17.51 -4.03 12.60
CA GLY A 136 16.14 -4.12 12.08
C GLY A 136 15.96 -3.24 10.85
N ILE A 137 16.31 -1.95 10.98
CA ILE A 137 16.26 -0.97 9.88
C ILE A 137 17.21 -1.38 8.73
N GLY A 138 18.42 -1.84 9.03
CA GLY A 138 19.35 -2.30 8.00
C GLY A 138 18.82 -3.46 7.15
N ILE A 139 18.03 -4.36 7.73
CA ILE A 139 17.48 -5.52 7.00
C ILE A 139 16.33 -5.10 6.07
N GLN A 140 15.44 -4.20 6.48
CA GLN A 140 14.33 -3.72 5.64
C GLN A 140 14.81 -2.84 4.46
N ASN A 141 15.95 -2.16 4.62
CA ASN A 141 16.45 -1.24 3.60
C ASN A 141 16.98 -1.96 2.37
N PHE A 142 17.28 -3.27 2.49
CA PHE A 142 17.64 -4.08 1.34
C PHE A 142 16.45 -4.32 0.39
N PRO A 143 15.29 -4.85 0.83
CA PRO A 143 14.06 -4.87 0.04
C PRO A 143 13.68 -3.51 -0.56
N GLU A 144 13.83 -2.41 0.17
CA GLU A 144 13.50 -1.06 -0.33
C GLU A 144 14.45 -0.59 -1.44
N GLY A 145 15.75 -0.79 -1.28
CA GLY A 145 16.75 -0.52 -2.32
C GLY A 145 16.48 -1.33 -3.60
N LEU A 146 16.01 -2.57 -3.45
CA LEU A 146 15.56 -3.38 -4.58
C LEU A 146 14.26 -2.85 -5.21
N ALA A 147 13.32 -2.36 -4.41
CA ALA A 147 12.08 -1.74 -4.90
C ALA A 147 12.36 -0.50 -5.77
N VAL A 148 13.44 0.24 -5.49
CA VAL A 148 13.93 1.32 -6.37
C VAL A 148 14.66 0.77 -7.61
N SER A 149 15.46 -0.27 -7.44
CA SER A 149 16.31 -0.82 -8.50
C SER A 149 15.51 -1.49 -9.62
N LEU A 150 14.43 -2.21 -9.28
CA LEU A 150 13.68 -3.01 -10.27
C LEU A 150 12.95 -2.14 -11.32
N PRO A 151 12.24 -1.05 -10.96
CA PRO A 151 11.63 -0.17 -11.94
C PRO A 151 12.65 0.57 -12.82
N LEU A 152 13.79 0.99 -12.25
CA LEU A 152 14.90 1.58 -13.04
C LEU A 152 15.46 0.58 -14.06
N ARG A 153 15.59 -0.69 -13.67
CA ARG A 153 15.97 -1.75 -14.61
C ARG A 153 14.90 -1.94 -15.70
N GLY A 154 13.63 -1.92 -15.32
CA GLY A 154 12.50 -1.95 -16.26
C GLY A 154 12.47 -0.77 -17.24
N ALA A 155 12.94 0.40 -16.80
CA ALA A 155 13.08 1.61 -17.63
C ALA A 155 14.31 1.59 -18.56
N GLY A 156 15.10 0.51 -18.57
CA GLY A 156 16.21 0.30 -19.51
C GLY A 156 17.61 0.56 -18.94
N PHE A 157 17.76 0.85 -17.64
CA PHE A 157 19.08 0.98 -17.02
C PHE A 157 19.80 -0.38 -16.95
N SER A 158 21.13 -0.37 -16.95
CA SER A 158 21.91 -1.58 -16.67
C SER A 158 21.64 -2.05 -15.24
N THR A 159 21.71 -3.37 -14.99
CA THR A 159 21.50 -3.95 -13.65
C THR A 159 22.35 -3.27 -12.59
N TRP A 160 23.63 -3.03 -12.90
CA TRP A 160 24.56 -2.36 -12.00
C TRP A 160 24.20 -0.90 -11.71
N LYS A 161 23.78 -0.13 -12.73
CA LYS A 161 23.35 1.26 -12.53
C LYS A 161 22.07 1.33 -11.70
N ALA A 162 21.10 0.48 -12.02
CA ALA A 162 19.84 0.43 -11.30
C ALA A 162 20.05 0.07 -9.82
N PHE A 163 20.89 -0.94 -9.55
CA PHE A 163 21.31 -1.31 -8.19
C PHE A 163 21.97 -0.14 -7.46
N TRP A 164 22.94 0.55 -8.09
CA TRP A 164 23.59 1.69 -7.47
C TRP A 164 22.61 2.82 -7.14
N TYR A 165 21.67 3.14 -8.03
CA TYR A 165 20.64 4.14 -7.73
C TYR A 165 19.74 3.70 -6.57
N GLY A 166 19.43 2.41 -6.46
CA GLY A 166 18.77 1.85 -5.28
C GLY A 166 19.55 2.12 -4.00
N GLN A 167 20.84 1.76 -3.96
CA GLN A 167 21.67 1.99 -2.78
C GLN A 167 21.86 3.48 -2.47
N LEU A 168 21.99 4.32 -3.50
CA LEU A 168 22.12 5.78 -3.35
C LEU A 168 20.86 6.39 -2.73
N SER A 169 19.67 5.86 -3.00
CA SER A 169 18.42 6.31 -2.36
C SER A 169 18.40 6.03 -0.85
N GLY A 170 19.09 4.98 -0.40
CA GLY A 170 19.29 4.68 1.02
C GLY A 170 20.37 5.50 1.71
N MET A 171 21.26 6.15 0.96
CA MET A 171 22.44 6.82 1.54
C MET A 171 22.09 8.08 2.37
N VAL A 172 20.85 8.54 2.29
CA VAL A 172 20.33 9.60 3.17
C VAL A 172 20.18 9.15 4.62
N GLU A 173 19.98 7.86 4.86
CA GLU A 173 19.82 7.26 6.19
C GLU A 173 21.06 7.44 7.08
N PRO A 174 22.30 7.04 6.67
CA PRO A 174 23.48 7.26 7.51
C PRO A 174 23.78 8.75 7.74
N LEU A 175 23.48 9.61 6.77
CA LEU A 175 23.59 11.08 6.94
C LEU A 175 22.63 11.58 8.02
N ALA A 176 21.37 11.16 7.94
CA ALA A 176 20.34 11.48 8.93
C ALA A 176 20.68 10.88 10.31
N GLY A 177 21.25 9.68 10.37
CA GLY A 177 21.68 9.05 11.62
C GLY A 177 22.84 9.76 12.30
N VAL A 178 23.84 10.21 11.54
CA VAL A 178 24.90 11.07 12.11
C VAL A 178 24.29 12.36 12.66
N PHE A 179 23.38 13.00 11.92
CA PHE A 179 22.69 14.20 12.40
C PHE A 179 21.87 13.94 13.67
N GLY A 180 21.09 12.85 13.70
CA GLY A 180 20.27 12.45 14.84
C GLY A 180 21.11 12.19 16.10
N ALA A 181 22.29 11.57 15.94
CA ALA A 181 23.22 11.32 17.04
C ALA A 181 23.83 12.60 17.63
N PHE A 182 24.06 13.63 16.82
CA PHE A 182 24.54 14.94 17.31
C PHE A 182 23.41 15.82 17.86
N ALA A 183 22.22 15.74 17.28
CA ALA A 183 21.09 16.63 17.57
C ALA A 183 20.01 15.97 18.46
N VAL A 184 20.37 15.00 19.31
CA VAL A 184 19.41 14.17 20.07
C VAL A 184 18.36 15.00 20.81
N VAL A 185 18.77 16.08 21.47
CA VAL A 185 17.85 16.94 22.26
C VAL A 185 16.76 17.58 21.38
N LEU A 186 17.08 17.87 20.12
CA LEU A 186 16.12 18.42 19.14
C LEU A 186 15.34 17.31 18.43
N ALA A 187 16.00 16.21 18.08
CA ALA A 187 15.44 15.14 17.27
C ALA A 187 14.48 14.24 18.06
N GLU A 188 14.79 13.91 19.31
CA GLU A 188 14.00 13.02 20.16
C GLU A 188 12.51 13.41 20.29
N PRO A 189 12.14 14.67 20.58
CA PRO A 189 10.71 15.06 20.62
C PRO A 189 10.05 15.15 19.23
N LEU A 190 10.84 15.30 18.16
CA LEU A 190 10.33 15.41 16.79
C LEU A 190 10.10 14.05 16.13
N LEU A 191 10.86 13.03 16.55
CA LEU A 191 10.82 11.68 15.99
C LEU A 191 9.43 11.05 15.87
N PRO A 192 8.54 11.04 16.90
CA PRO A 192 7.24 10.39 16.75
C PRO A 192 6.38 11.03 15.66
N TYR A 193 6.50 12.35 15.48
CA TYR A 193 5.81 13.07 14.40
C TYR A 193 6.43 12.76 13.04
N ALA A 194 7.77 12.74 12.97
CA ALA A 194 8.50 12.42 11.76
C ALA A 194 8.20 10.99 11.29
N LEU A 195 8.28 9.99 12.18
CA LEU A 195 7.98 8.59 11.92
C LEU A 195 6.50 8.39 11.54
N GLY A 196 5.57 9.06 12.23
CA GLY A 196 4.14 9.00 11.88
C GLY A 196 3.84 9.56 10.50
N PHE A 197 4.45 10.70 10.15
CA PHE A 197 4.36 11.27 8.81
C PHE A 197 4.97 10.33 7.75
N ALA A 198 6.14 9.77 8.05
CA ALA A 198 6.81 8.81 7.18
C ALA A 198 5.91 7.60 6.91
N ALA A 199 5.34 7.00 7.97
CA ALA A 199 4.47 5.83 7.87
C ALA A 199 3.26 6.11 6.98
N GLY A 200 2.60 7.26 7.16
CA GLY A 200 1.49 7.69 6.31
C GLY A 200 1.89 7.84 4.84
N ALA A 201 3.07 8.44 4.57
CA ALA A 201 3.58 8.57 3.21
C ALA A 201 3.83 7.21 2.54
N MET A 202 4.40 6.24 3.26
CA MET A 202 4.64 4.90 2.70
C MET A 202 3.35 4.11 2.47
N VAL A 203 2.34 4.26 3.33
CA VAL A 203 1.02 3.68 3.05
C VAL A 203 0.44 4.26 1.75
N TYR A 204 0.53 5.57 1.54
CA TYR A 204 0.07 6.20 0.30
C TYR A 204 0.80 5.64 -0.93
N VAL A 205 2.13 5.58 -0.91
CA VAL A 205 2.94 5.03 -2.03
C VAL A 205 2.58 3.58 -2.32
N VAL A 206 2.43 2.76 -1.28
CA VAL A 206 2.08 1.34 -1.45
C VAL A 206 0.70 1.21 -2.11
N MET A 207 -0.27 2.02 -1.69
CA MET A 207 -1.65 1.94 -2.19
C MET A 207 -1.83 2.54 -3.58
N ASP A 208 -1.18 3.68 -3.89
CA ASP A 208 -1.38 4.43 -5.12
C ASP A 208 -0.44 3.98 -6.26
N ASP A 209 0.77 3.53 -5.91
CA ASP A 209 1.78 3.10 -6.89
C ASP A 209 2.01 1.58 -6.88
N ILE A 210 2.43 0.99 -5.76
CA ILE A 210 2.97 -0.38 -5.74
C ILE A 210 1.89 -1.45 -5.98
N ILE A 211 0.76 -1.38 -5.27
CA ILE A 211 -0.32 -2.38 -5.39
C ILE A 211 -0.95 -2.35 -6.80
N PRO A 212 -1.34 -1.17 -7.35
CA PRO A 212 -1.90 -1.10 -8.70
C PRO A 212 -0.94 -1.64 -9.75
N GLU A 213 0.35 -1.28 -9.69
CA GLU A 213 1.37 -1.74 -10.63
C GLU A 213 1.56 -3.27 -10.58
N ALA A 214 1.54 -3.83 -9.37
CA ALA A 214 1.65 -5.28 -9.17
C ALA A 214 0.43 -6.04 -9.73
N GLN A 215 -0.77 -5.45 -9.68
CA GLN A 215 -1.99 -6.04 -10.22
C GLN A 215 -2.08 -5.94 -11.75
N THR A 216 -1.62 -4.83 -12.34
CA THR A 216 -1.60 -4.66 -13.81
C THR A 216 -0.59 -5.57 -14.50
N SER A 217 0.43 -6.05 -13.77
CA SER A 217 1.48 -6.93 -14.27
C SER A 217 1.05 -8.40 -14.47
N GLY A 218 -0.25 -8.72 -14.31
CA GLY A 218 -0.83 -10.06 -14.61
C GLY A 218 -0.64 -11.13 -13.53
N ASN A 219 0.09 -10.83 -12.45
CA ASN A 219 0.44 -11.77 -11.38
C ASN A 219 -0.18 -11.42 -10.02
N GLY A 220 -1.38 -10.82 -10.00
CA GLY A 220 -2.00 -10.26 -8.79
C GLY A 220 -2.06 -11.22 -7.59
N LYS A 221 -2.40 -12.50 -7.79
CA LYS A 221 -2.40 -13.50 -6.69
C LYS A 221 -1.01 -13.72 -6.10
N LEU A 222 0.02 -13.82 -6.94
CA LEU A 222 1.38 -14.02 -6.49
C LEU A 222 1.86 -12.77 -5.73
N ALA A 223 1.58 -11.57 -6.26
CA ALA A 223 1.89 -10.31 -5.61
C ALA A 223 1.24 -10.18 -4.22
N SER A 224 -0.03 -10.57 -4.06
CA SER A 224 -0.69 -10.58 -2.74
C SER A 224 -0.03 -11.55 -1.76
N TRP A 225 0.26 -12.78 -2.20
CA TRP A 225 0.93 -13.78 -1.35
C TRP A 225 2.34 -13.33 -0.93
N THR A 226 3.13 -12.78 -1.85
CA THR A 226 4.47 -12.26 -1.54
C THR A 226 4.39 -11.02 -0.65
N SER A 227 3.35 -10.18 -0.78
CA SER A 227 3.13 -9.02 0.10
C SER A 227 2.81 -9.47 1.53
N ILE A 228 1.94 -10.47 1.71
CA ILE A 228 1.64 -11.05 3.03
C ILE A 228 2.90 -11.66 3.65
N LEU A 229 3.65 -12.45 2.87
CA LEU A 229 4.90 -13.03 3.33
C LEU A 229 5.91 -11.94 3.74
N GLY A 230 6.09 -10.92 2.91
CA GLY A 230 6.96 -9.79 3.20
C GLY A 230 6.55 -9.05 4.48
N PHE A 231 5.26 -8.79 4.66
CA PHE A 231 4.73 -8.17 5.87
C PHE A 231 5.00 -9.02 7.12
N VAL A 232 4.75 -10.34 7.06
CA VAL A 232 5.00 -11.25 8.19
C VAL A 232 6.49 -11.30 8.53
N VAL A 233 7.35 -11.40 7.53
CA VAL A 233 8.81 -11.38 7.72
C VAL A 233 9.23 -10.06 8.37
N MET A 234 8.73 -8.93 7.86
CA MET A 234 9.06 -7.62 8.41
C MET A 234 8.61 -7.45 9.86
N MET A 235 7.36 -7.79 10.17
CA MET A 235 6.83 -7.74 11.54
C MET A 235 7.57 -8.69 12.48
N SER A 236 8.00 -9.85 12.00
CA SER A 236 8.79 -10.80 12.81
C SER A 236 10.17 -10.25 13.13
N LEU A 237 10.79 -9.53 12.19
CA LEU A 237 12.09 -8.89 12.39
C LEU A 237 11.98 -7.69 13.34
N ASP A 238 10.96 -6.85 13.19
CA ASP A 238 10.71 -5.71 14.07
C ASP A 238 10.50 -6.15 15.52
N VAL A 239 9.59 -7.11 15.75
CA VAL A 239 9.31 -7.64 17.10
C VAL A 239 10.48 -8.48 17.64
N GLY A 240 11.21 -9.18 16.77
CA GLY A 240 12.31 -10.05 17.18
C GLY A 240 13.60 -9.29 17.53
N LEU A 241 13.79 -8.09 16.96
CA LEU A 241 14.96 -7.26 17.18
C LEU A 241 14.67 -6.10 18.16
N GLY A 242 13.45 -5.56 18.16
CA GLY A 242 13.00 -4.46 19.05
C GLY A 242 12.92 -4.82 20.52
#